data_AF-A0AAW1GSM3-F1
#
_entry.id   AF-A0AAW1GSM3-F1
#
_cell.length_a   1.000
_cell.length_b   1.000
_cell.length_c   1.000
_cell.angle_alpha   90.00
_cell.angle_beta   90.00
_cell.angle_gamma   90.00
#
_symmetry.space_group_name_H-M   'P 1'
#
loop_
_entity.id
_entity.type
_entity.pdbx_description
1 polymer ?
#
loop_
_entity_poly.entity_id
_entity_poly.type
_entity_poly.pdbx_seq_one_letter_code
_entity_poly.pdbx_strand_id
1 'polypeptide(L)'
;MKLHNTILELKGNIRVFCRVRPLLPKEGSNTKTIAFPTSTEAMGRGVELWQNGQKHPFMFDKVFVSDTAQQDVFVEISQLVQSALDGYKVCIFAYGQTGSGKTFTMMGKPGFSEMKGLIPRSLEQIFATRQSLQSQGWKYELQVLMLEIYNKTIHDLLSTSKSGVTETTSGKQYTIKHDVNGNTHVSDLTIVDVNSSKEVAYLLDKAAQSRFVGKILMNEQSELEEELLVYFIEQEMKECFASCLFACYDLIRADVVLEVAWLNNMIDFAFPYLLQFIR
;
A
#
# COMPACT_ATOMS: atom_id res chain seq x y z
N MET A 1 18.89 -4.19 25.22
CA MET A 1 18.69 -3.67 23.86
C MET A 1 19.56 -4.39 22.81
N LYS A 2 20.90 -4.54 22.97
CA LYS A 2 21.73 -5.21 21.94
C LYS A 2 21.34 -6.67 21.64
N LEU A 3 21.05 -7.49 22.65
CA LEU A 3 20.75 -8.91 22.46
C LEU A 3 19.47 -9.17 21.63
N HIS A 4 18.42 -8.36 21.82
CA HIS A 4 17.17 -8.48 21.07
C HIS A 4 17.38 -8.26 19.56
N ASN A 5 18.10 -7.20 19.21
CA ASN A 5 18.38 -6.88 17.82
C ASN A 5 19.36 -7.87 17.19
N THR A 6 20.36 -8.35 17.93
CA THR A 6 21.22 -9.45 17.46
C THR A 6 20.41 -10.72 17.15
N ILE A 7 19.44 -11.08 17.99
CA ILE A 7 18.54 -12.22 17.71
C ILE A 7 17.71 -11.98 16.45
N LEU A 8 17.24 -10.75 16.21
CA LEU A 8 16.48 -10.42 15.00
C LEU A 8 17.34 -10.41 13.74
N GLU A 9 18.56 -9.88 13.81
CA GLU A 9 19.53 -9.94 12.70
C GLU A 9 19.90 -11.39 12.37
N LEU A 10 20.05 -12.26 13.38
CA LEU A 10 20.28 -13.69 13.18
C LEU A 10 19.10 -14.41 12.51
N LYS A 11 17.87 -13.88 12.63
CA LYS A 11 16.69 -14.37 11.88
C LYS A 11 16.65 -13.86 10.43
N GLY A 12 17.57 -12.98 10.04
CA GLY A 12 17.65 -12.38 8.71
C GLY A 12 17.19 -10.91 8.68
N ASN A 13 17.95 -10.08 7.97
CA ASN A 13 17.67 -8.64 7.81
C ASN A 13 16.40 -8.36 6.99
N ILE A 14 16.04 -9.28 6.10
CA ILE A 14 14.79 -9.25 5.33
C ILE A 14 14.06 -10.54 5.63
N ARG A 15 12.80 -10.42 6.06
CA ARG A 15 11.91 -11.55 6.32
C ARG A 15 10.67 -11.44 5.45
N VAL A 16 10.32 -12.53 4.79
CA VAL A 16 9.17 -12.62 3.89
C VAL A 16 8.13 -13.53 4.52
N PHE A 17 6.98 -12.95 4.84
CA PHE A 17 5.83 -13.67 5.36
C PHE A 17 4.72 -13.78 4.31
N CYS A 18 4.20 -14.97 4.12
CA CYS A 18 3.02 -15.19 3.30
C CYS A 18 1.78 -15.23 4.19
N ARG A 19 0.71 -14.54 3.79
CA ARG A 19 -0.59 -14.63 4.47
C ARG A 19 -1.66 -14.98 3.47
N VAL A 20 -2.32 -16.11 3.70
CA VAL A 20 -3.47 -16.55 2.91
C VAL A 20 -4.73 -16.01 3.58
N ARG A 21 -5.59 -15.34 2.82
CA ARG A 21 -6.89 -14.88 3.35
C ARG A 21 -7.96 -15.97 3.24
N PRO A 22 -9.02 -15.95 4.06
CA PRO A 22 -10.21 -16.77 3.84
C PRO A 22 -10.83 -16.51 2.47
N LEU A 23 -11.51 -17.53 1.93
CA LEU A 23 -12.37 -17.39 0.76
C LEU A 23 -13.57 -16.50 1.10
N LEU A 24 -13.90 -15.59 0.18
CA LEU A 24 -15.10 -14.77 0.33
C LEU A 24 -16.33 -15.59 -0.08
N PRO A 25 -17.53 -15.30 0.48
CA PRO A 25 -18.75 -16.04 0.14
C PRO A 25 -19.07 -16.06 -1.37
N LYS A 26 -18.62 -15.04 -2.11
CA LYS A 26 -18.83 -14.92 -3.56
C LYS A 26 -17.85 -15.76 -4.41
N GLU A 27 -16.81 -16.34 -3.81
CA GLU A 27 -15.72 -17.02 -4.53
C GLU A 27 -15.94 -18.54 -4.69
N GLY A 28 -17.04 -19.08 -4.15
CA GLY A 28 -17.41 -20.48 -4.27
C GLY A 28 -16.50 -21.45 -3.50
N SER A 29 -17.02 -22.65 -3.21
CA SER A 29 -16.31 -23.70 -2.44
C SER A 29 -15.24 -24.46 -3.25
N ASN A 30 -15.16 -24.22 -4.57
CA ASN A 30 -14.72 -25.27 -5.49
C ASN A 30 -13.31 -25.12 -6.08
N THR A 31 -12.42 -24.33 -5.48
CA THR A 31 -11.02 -24.27 -5.94
C THR A 31 -10.05 -24.42 -4.77
N LYS A 32 -9.66 -25.67 -4.46
CA LYS A 32 -8.47 -25.96 -3.63
C LYS A 32 -7.20 -25.65 -4.41
N THR A 33 -7.02 -24.38 -4.79
CA THR A 33 -5.84 -23.89 -5.51
C THR A 33 -4.65 -23.76 -4.57
N ILE A 34 -4.90 -23.66 -3.26
CA ILE A 34 -3.85 -23.46 -2.24
C ILE A 34 -3.89 -24.64 -1.27
N ALA A 35 -2.74 -25.27 -1.05
CA ALA A 35 -2.52 -26.30 -0.05
C ALA A 35 -1.35 -25.91 0.86
N PHE A 36 -1.35 -26.47 2.07
CA PHE A 36 -0.28 -26.26 3.05
C PHE A 36 0.40 -27.60 3.31
N PRO A 37 1.74 -27.70 3.16
CA PRO A 37 2.46 -28.93 3.35
C PRO A 37 2.38 -29.40 4.82
N THR A 38 2.16 -30.69 5.00
CA THR A 38 2.13 -31.36 6.32
C THR A 38 3.48 -31.97 6.70
N SER A 39 4.46 -31.97 5.80
CA SER A 39 5.82 -32.41 6.09
C SER A 39 6.47 -31.52 7.13
N THR A 40 7.17 -32.14 8.09
CA THR A 40 7.77 -31.46 9.26
C THR A 40 8.72 -30.32 8.88
N GLU A 41 9.45 -30.44 7.77
CA GLU A 41 10.42 -29.45 7.29
C GLU A 41 9.78 -28.17 6.72
N ALA A 42 8.58 -28.27 6.14
CA ALA A 42 7.87 -27.15 5.50
C ALA A 42 6.67 -26.65 6.30
N MET A 43 6.37 -27.28 7.43
CA MET A 43 5.24 -26.93 8.28
C MET A 43 5.36 -25.49 8.78
N GLY A 44 4.36 -24.65 8.47
CA GLY A 44 4.35 -23.23 8.84
C GLY A 44 5.27 -22.33 7.99
N ARG A 45 5.95 -22.86 6.98
CA ARG A 45 6.85 -22.12 6.07
C ARG A 45 6.57 -22.34 4.59
N GLY A 46 5.87 -23.41 4.23
CA GLY A 46 5.53 -23.75 2.86
C GLY A 46 4.08 -23.40 2.48
N VAL A 47 3.87 -23.07 1.21
CA VAL A 47 2.56 -22.99 0.57
C VAL A 47 2.65 -23.59 -0.82
N GLU A 48 1.62 -24.30 -1.24
CA GLU A 48 1.60 -25.06 -2.48
C GLU A 48 0.44 -24.59 -3.35
N LEU A 49 0.76 -24.11 -4.55
CA LEU A 49 -0.23 -23.67 -5.52
C LEU A 49 -0.49 -24.77 -6.55
N TRP A 50 -1.77 -25.03 -6.82
CA TRP A 50 -2.22 -25.93 -7.87
C TRP A 50 -2.59 -25.13 -9.12
N GLN A 51 -1.82 -25.28 -10.19
CA GLN A 51 -2.07 -24.61 -11.46
C GLN A 51 -1.92 -25.61 -12.60
N ASN A 52 -2.92 -25.71 -13.49
CA ASN A 52 -2.91 -26.62 -14.65
C ASN A 52 -2.59 -28.09 -14.29
N GLY A 53 -3.06 -28.56 -13.14
CA GLY A 53 -2.79 -29.92 -12.65
C GLY A 53 -1.38 -30.14 -12.11
N GLN A 54 -0.52 -29.10 -12.11
CA GLN A 54 0.82 -29.12 -11.52
C GLN A 54 0.84 -28.42 -10.16
N LYS A 55 1.72 -28.89 -9.30
CA LYS A 55 1.92 -28.39 -7.95
C LYS A 55 3.19 -27.55 -7.89
N HIS A 56 3.06 -26.30 -7.45
CA HIS A 56 4.15 -25.35 -7.32
C HIS A 56 4.38 -25.01 -5.84
N PRO A 57 5.43 -25.57 -5.20
CA PRO A 57 5.76 -25.26 -3.82
C PRO A 57 6.54 -23.94 -3.70
N PHE A 58 6.20 -23.14 -2.69
CA PHE A 58 6.89 -21.91 -2.32
C PHE A 58 7.22 -21.93 -0.83
N MET A 59 8.40 -21.42 -0.49
CA MET A 59 8.90 -21.36 0.89
C MET A 59 9.10 -19.92 1.33
N PHE A 60 8.71 -19.64 2.58
CA PHE A 60 8.75 -18.33 3.22
C PHE A 60 9.34 -18.46 4.64
N ASP A 61 9.59 -17.33 5.30
CA ASP A 61 10.00 -17.35 6.70
C ASP A 61 8.87 -17.78 7.63
N LYS A 62 7.64 -17.46 7.25
CA LYS A 62 6.41 -17.94 7.89
C LYS A 62 5.23 -17.83 6.93
N VAL A 63 4.33 -18.81 7.00
CA VAL A 63 3.06 -18.84 6.28
C VAL A 63 1.92 -18.80 7.28
N PHE A 64 1.10 -17.76 7.19
CA PHE A 64 -0.13 -17.62 7.93
C PHE A 64 -1.29 -18.17 7.10
N VAL A 65 -1.90 -19.23 7.62
CA VAL A 65 -3.07 -19.91 7.05
C VAL A 65 -4.33 -19.06 7.19
N SER A 66 -5.39 -19.41 6.46
CA SER A 66 -6.61 -18.59 6.33
C SER A 66 -7.33 -18.28 7.65
N ASP A 67 -7.23 -19.18 8.63
CA ASP A 67 -7.81 -19.07 9.96
C ASP A 67 -6.92 -18.29 10.96
N THR A 68 -5.73 -17.86 10.56
CA THR A 68 -4.83 -17.10 11.42
C THR A 68 -5.44 -15.73 11.78
N ALA A 69 -5.61 -15.47 13.08
CA ALA A 69 -6.15 -14.22 13.56
C ALA A 69 -5.18 -13.04 13.37
N GLN A 70 -5.73 -11.82 13.32
CA GLN A 70 -4.94 -10.59 13.24
C GLN A 70 -3.93 -10.45 14.38
N GLN A 71 -4.32 -10.90 15.58
CA GLN A 71 -3.47 -10.88 16.76
C GLN A 71 -2.23 -11.75 16.55
N ASP A 72 -2.37 -12.96 16.01
CA ASP A 72 -1.25 -13.89 15.85
C ASP A 72 -0.25 -13.40 14.80
N VAL A 73 -0.75 -12.78 13.72
CA VAL A 73 0.11 -12.10 12.74
C VAL A 73 0.87 -10.96 13.41
N PHE A 74 0.19 -10.16 14.25
CA PHE A 74 0.86 -9.07 14.98
C PHE A 74 1.89 -9.57 15.98
N VAL A 75 1.65 -10.67 16.70
CA VAL A 75 2.62 -11.23 17.65
C VAL A 75 3.96 -11.52 16.97
N GLU A 76 3.94 -12.08 15.75
CA GLU A 76 5.17 -12.31 14.97
C GLU A 76 5.93 -11.01 14.64
N ILE A 77 5.20 -9.92 14.38
CA ILE A 77 5.73 -8.63 13.97
C ILE A 77 6.10 -7.73 15.17
N SER A 78 5.53 -7.96 16.34
CA SER A 78 5.68 -7.13 17.54
C SER A 78 7.14 -6.89 17.97
N GLN A 79 8.03 -7.85 17.67
CA GLN A 79 9.47 -7.73 17.92
C GLN A 79 10.14 -6.64 17.09
N LEU A 80 9.65 -6.40 15.87
CA LEU A 80 10.11 -5.31 15.01
C LEU A 80 9.68 -3.94 15.55
N VAL A 81 8.49 -3.85 16.14
CA VAL A 81 8.03 -2.63 16.82
C VAL A 81 8.96 -2.30 18.00
N GLN A 82 9.39 -3.32 18.75
CA GLN A 82 10.37 -3.13 19.81
C GLN A 82 11.73 -2.67 19.27
N SER A 83 12.20 -3.21 18.15
CA SER A 83 13.44 -2.71 17.50
C SER A 83 13.34 -1.24 17.11
N ALA A 84 12.18 -0.79 16.63
CA ALA A 84 11.96 0.62 16.33
C ALA A 84 12.06 1.50 17.59
N LEU A 85 11.51 1.04 18.72
CA LEU A 85 11.63 1.72 20.01
C LEU A 85 13.05 1.74 20.56
N ASP A 86 13.85 0.72 20.24
CA ASP A 86 15.28 0.62 20.58
C ASP A 86 16.17 1.48 19.67
N GLY A 87 15.59 2.20 18.69
CA GLY A 87 16.29 3.14 17.80
C GLY A 87 16.72 2.56 16.44
N TYR A 88 16.25 1.37 16.06
CA TYR A 88 16.55 0.76 14.76
C TYR A 88 15.53 1.18 13.70
N LYS A 89 15.98 1.37 12.45
CA LYS A 89 15.10 1.64 11.32
C LYS A 89 14.37 0.35 10.92
N VAL A 90 13.05 0.36 10.95
CA VAL A 90 12.19 -0.79 10.63
C VAL A 90 11.23 -0.42 9.52
N CYS A 91 11.07 -1.30 8.55
CA CYS A 91 10.10 -1.14 7.46
C CYS A 91 9.27 -2.41 7.28
N ILE A 92 7.96 -2.24 7.09
CA ILE A 92 7.02 -3.33 6.86
C ILE A 92 6.27 -3.03 5.56
N PHE A 93 6.36 -3.95 4.61
CA PHE A 93 5.66 -3.87 3.34
C PHE A 93 4.54 -4.90 3.27
N ALA A 94 3.41 -4.51 2.68
CA ALA A 94 2.35 -5.43 2.31
C ALA A 94 2.22 -5.48 0.78
N TYR A 95 2.33 -6.67 0.21
CA TYR A 95 2.29 -6.90 -1.23
C TYR A 95 1.22 -7.95 -1.60
N GLY A 96 0.68 -7.84 -2.82
CA GLY A 96 -0.33 -8.74 -3.36
C GLY A 96 -1.34 -8.02 -4.25
N GLN A 97 -2.17 -8.78 -4.98
CA GLN A 97 -3.20 -8.24 -5.88
C GLN A 97 -4.33 -7.50 -5.14
N THR A 98 -5.16 -6.77 -5.88
CA THR A 98 -6.41 -6.19 -5.34
C THR A 98 -7.30 -7.31 -4.77
N GLY A 99 -7.89 -7.07 -3.60
CA GLY A 99 -8.69 -8.07 -2.90
C GLY A 99 -7.90 -9.14 -2.12
N SER A 100 -6.55 -9.15 -2.16
CA SER A 100 -5.76 -10.16 -1.44
C SER A 100 -5.72 -10.00 0.10
N GLY A 101 -6.26 -8.90 0.63
CA GLY A 101 -6.29 -8.65 2.08
C GLY A 101 -5.14 -7.78 2.64
N LYS A 102 -4.41 -7.04 1.79
CA LYS A 102 -3.37 -6.08 2.23
C LYS A 102 -3.89 -5.05 3.24
N THR A 103 -4.94 -4.31 2.87
CA THR A 103 -5.57 -3.29 3.72
C THR A 103 -6.12 -3.90 5.01
N PHE A 104 -6.73 -5.09 4.91
CA PHE A 104 -7.19 -5.83 6.09
C PHE A 104 -6.02 -6.17 7.02
N THR A 105 -4.88 -6.63 6.48
CA THR A 105 -3.71 -6.95 7.30
C THR A 105 -3.12 -5.70 7.98
N MET A 106 -2.94 -4.62 7.23
CA MET A 106 -2.27 -3.41 7.73
C MET A 106 -3.18 -2.59 8.65
N MET A 107 -4.42 -2.34 8.27
CA MET A 107 -5.35 -1.49 9.01
C MET A 107 -6.35 -2.29 9.85
N GLY A 108 -6.85 -3.39 9.30
CA GLY A 108 -7.94 -4.16 9.90
C GLY A 108 -9.32 -3.63 9.52
N LYS A 109 -10.32 -4.02 10.31
CA LYS A 109 -11.69 -3.54 10.16
C LYS A 109 -11.99 -2.46 11.22
N PRO A 110 -12.32 -1.22 10.83
CA PRO A 110 -12.70 -0.17 11.78
C PRO A 110 -13.88 -0.61 12.66
N GLY A 111 -13.84 -0.24 13.95
CA GLY A 111 -14.89 -0.54 14.91
C GLY A 111 -14.84 -1.94 15.56
N PHE A 112 -13.99 -2.85 15.07
CA PHE A 112 -13.86 -4.21 15.63
C PHE A 112 -12.47 -4.39 16.26
N SER A 113 -12.38 -4.36 17.59
CA SER A 113 -11.10 -4.41 18.32
C SER A 113 -10.24 -5.62 17.97
N GLU A 114 -10.87 -6.80 17.85
CA GLU A 114 -10.17 -8.05 17.49
C GLU A 114 -9.64 -8.04 16.04
N MET A 115 -10.26 -7.25 15.17
CA MET A 115 -9.89 -7.17 13.75
C MET A 115 -8.90 -6.06 13.44
N LYS A 116 -8.40 -5.32 14.45
CA LYS A 116 -7.30 -4.33 14.29
C LYS A 116 -6.12 -4.96 13.56
N GLY A 117 -5.60 -4.26 12.55
CA GLY A 117 -4.45 -4.68 11.78
C GLY A 117 -3.11 -4.36 12.45
N LEU A 118 -2.03 -4.48 11.70
CA LEU A 118 -0.66 -4.25 12.18
C LEU A 118 -0.42 -2.80 12.63
N ILE A 119 -0.89 -1.80 11.87
CA ILE A 119 -0.68 -0.37 12.16
C ILE A 119 -1.29 0.02 13.52
N PRO A 120 -2.61 -0.14 13.77
CA PRO A 120 -3.19 0.26 15.05
C PRO A 120 -2.59 -0.51 16.24
N ARG A 121 -2.27 -1.79 16.09
CA ARG A 121 -1.64 -2.59 17.15
C ARG A 121 -0.20 -2.15 17.45
N SER A 122 0.56 -1.79 16.41
CA SER A 122 1.93 -1.27 16.57
C SER A 122 1.90 0.05 17.33
N LEU A 123 0.95 0.94 17.01
CA LEU A 123 0.79 2.20 17.71
C LEU A 123 0.41 1.98 19.18
N GLU A 124 -0.52 1.08 19.47
CA GLU A 124 -0.88 0.70 20.84
C GLU A 124 0.33 0.20 21.64
N GLN A 125 1.16 -0.67 21.05
CA GLN A 125 2.40 -1.15 21.66
C GLN A 125 3.40 0.00 21.89
N ILE A 126 3.60 0.89 20.92
CA ILE A 126 4.50 2.05 21.03
C ILE A 126 4.09 2.94 22.20
N PHE A 127 2.80 3.30 22.30
CA PHE A 127 2.32 4.16 23.38
C PHE A 127 2.36 3.46 24.74
N ALA A 128 2.03 2.16 24.81
CA ALA A 128 2.12 1.38 26.04
C ALA A 128 3.57 1.29 26.54
N THR A 129 4.53 1.02 25.66
CA THR A 129 5.95 0.97 26.01
C THR A 129 6.49 2.34 26.42
N ARG A 130 6.11 3.42 25.70
CA ARG A 130 6.42 4.80 26.08
C ARG A 130 5.97 5.10 27.52
N GLN A 131 4.73 4.77 27.86
CA GLN A 131 4.18 5.01 29.19
C GLN A 131 4.92 4.20 30.27
N SER A 132 5.22 2.93 30.01
CA SER A 132 5.96 2.07 30.93
C SER A 132 7.37 2.60 31.20
N LEU A 133 8.10 3.00 30.16
CA LEU A 133 9.47 3.48 30.27
C LEU A 133 9.56 4.93 30.78
N GLN A 134 8.51 5.72 30.64
CA GLN A 134 8.45 7.06 31.22
C GLN A 134 8.61 7.04 32.74
N SER A 135 8.07 6.02 33.41
CA SER A 135 8.25 5.82 34.86
C SER A 135 9.72 5.58 35.25
N GLN A 136 10.54 5.13 34.31
CA GLN A 136 11.97 4.87 34.47
C GLN A 136 12.83 6.06 34.01
N GLY A 137 12.22 7.21 33.68
CA GLY A 137 12.91 8.44 33.28
C GLY A 137 13.14 8.61 31.78
N TRP A 138 12.65 7.70 30.92
CA TRP A 138 12.77 7.84 29.47
C TRP A 138 11.80 8.90 28.92
N LYS A 139 12.27 9.67 27.93
CA LYS A 139 11.46 10.66 27.20
C LYS A 139 11.40 10.28 25.73
N TYR A 140 10.19 10.16 25.20
CA TYR A 140 9.92 9.84 23.80
C TYR A 140 9.12 10.97 23.17
N GLU A 141 9.57 11.42 22.00
CA GLU A 141 8.83 12.29 21.10
C GLU A 141 8.39 11.45 19.91
N LEU A 142 7.10 11.53 19.56
CA LEU A 142 6.52 10.72 18.49
C LEU A 142 5.96 11.66 17.43
N GLN A 143 6.38 11.41 16.20
CA GLN A 143 5.98 12.17 15.03
C GLN A 143 5.41 11.23 13.98
N VAL A 144 4.37 11.67 13.30
CA VAL A 144 3.70 10.92 12.23
C VAL A 144 3.66 11.76 10.97
N LEU A 145 3.99 11.11 9.86
CA LEU A 145 3.82 11.60 8.49
C LEU A 145 3.07 10.54 7.70
N MET A 146 2.20 10.95 6.78
CA MET A 146 1.49 10.03 5.88
C MET A 146 1.44 10.64 4.49
N LEU A 147 1.92 9.88 3.51
CA LEU A 147 1.91 10.28 2.11
C LEU A 147 1.41 9.13 1.24
N GLU A 148 0.92 9.48 0.07
CA GLU A 148 0.60 8.56 -1.00
C GLU A 148 1.41 8.95 -2.24
N ILE A 149 1.89 7.94 -2.97
CA ILE A 149 2.43 8.13 -4.31
C ILE A 149 1.37 7.58 -5.26
N TYR A 150 0.78 8.46 -6.06
CA TYR A 150 -0.23 8.12 -7.04
C TYR A 150 0.08 8.84 -8.35
N ASN A 151 -0.03 8.13 -9.48
CA ASN A 151 0.36 8.62 -10.80
C ASN A 151 1.71 9.38 -10.82
N LYS A 152 2.76 8.76 -10.26
CA LYS A 152 4.12 9.34 -10.12
C LYS A 152 4.19 10.68 -9.34
N THR A 153 3.10 11.11 -8.72
CA THR A 153 3.00 12.34 -7.94
C THR A 153 2.90 12.01 -6.45
N ILE A 154 3.55 12.82 -5.61
CA ILE A 154 3.52 12.68 -4.16
C ILE A 154 2.39 13.54 -3.60
N HIS A 155 1.52 12.92 -2.80
CA HIS A 155 0.42 13.57 -2.12
C HIS A 155 0.58 13.44 -0.61
N ASP A 156 0.58 14.56 0.10
CA ASP A 156 0.57 14.59 1.56
C ASP A 156 -0.85 14.37 2.08
N LEU A 157 -1.06 13.25 2.80
CA LEU A 157 -2.37 12.86 3.31
C LEU A 157 -2.76 13.60 4.59
N LEU A 158 -1.82 14.29 5.24
CA LEU A 158 -2.07 15.04 6.48
C LEU A 158 -2.21 16.55 6.23
N SER A 159 -1.85 17.02 5.04
CA SER A 159 -2.02 18.40 4.60
C SER A 159 -3.43 18.92 4.91
N THR A 160 -3.51 20.15 5.43
CA THR A 160 -4.76 20.87 5.67
C THR A 160 -5.13 21.80 4.51
N SER A 161 -4.33 21.81 3.43
CA SER A 161 -4.67 22.56 2.23
C SER A 161 -5.90 21.92 1.62
N LYS A 162 -7.05 22.50 1.95
CA LYS A 162 -8.31 22.20 1.28
C LYS A 162 -8.09 22.50 -0.20
N SER A 163 -8.40 21.54 -1.05
CA SER A 163 -8.75 21.75 -2.45
C SER A 163 -10.03 22.61 -2.55
N GLY A 164 -9.96 23.82 -2.00
CA GLY A 164 -10.94 24.89 -2.17
C GLY A 164 -10.35 25.82 -3.22
N VAL A 165 -11.04 25.91 -4.33
CA VAL A 165 -10.78 26.84 -5.43
C VAL A 165 -10.83 28.26 -4.87
N THR A 166 -9.69 28.79 -4.43
CA THR A 166 -9.40 30.23 -4.34
C THR A 166 -7.91 30.46 -4.02
N GLU A 167 -7.23 31.06 -5.00
CA GLU A 167 -6.14 32.03 -4.82
C GLU A 167 -4.71 31.53 -4.50
N THR A 168 -3.92 31.46 -5.57
CA THR A 168 -2.57 32.08 -5.68
C THR A 168 -1.61 31.94 -4.50
N THR A 169 -1.34 30.71 -4.07
CA THR A 169 -0.10 30.40 -3.35
C THR A 169 0.49 29.12 -3.93
N SER A 170 1.74 29.24 -4.41
CA SER A 170 2.61 28.17 -4.90
C SER A 170 2.28 26.82 -4.28
N GLY A 171 1.64 25.94 -5.05
CA GLY A 171 1.29 24.59 -4.58
C GLY A 171 2.55 23.95 -4.01
N LYS A 172 2.47 23.41 -2.78
CA LYS A 172 3.60 22.72 -2.16
C LYS A 172 4.07 21.62 -3.11
N GLN A 173 5.25 21.79 -3.69
CA GLN A 173 5.85 20.81 -4.56
C GLN A 173 6.65 19.82 -3.71
N TYR A 174 6.07 18.66 -3.47
CA TYR A 174 6.75 17.58 -2.75
C TYR A 174 7.84 16.99 -3.63
N THR A 175 9.10 17.15 -3.21
CA THR A 175 10.28 16.65 -3.96
C THR A 175 11.08 15.66 -3.14
N ILE A 176 11.58 14.60 -3.79
CA ILE A 176 12.49 13.64 -3.17
C ILE A 176 13.88 14.29 -3.11
N LYS A 177 14.44 14.36 -1.90
CA LYS A 177 15.76 14.93 -1.62
C LYS A 177 16.63 13.90 -0.92
N HIS A 178 17.92 13.94 -1.22
CA HIS A 178 18.93 13.11 -0.58
C HIS A 178 19.82 14.00 0.29
N ASP A 179 20.03 13.62 1.55
CA ASP A 179 20.98 14.30 2.42
C ASP A 179 22.44 13.86 2.14
N VAL A 180 23.39 14.56 2.75
CA VAL A 180 24.83 14.26 2.64
C VAL A 180 25.22 12.87 3.18
N ASN A 181 24.36 12.26 4.00
CA ASN A 181 24.55 10.94 4.60
C ASN A 181 23.87 9.84 3.77
N GLY A 182 23.26 10.17 2.63
CA GLY A 182 22.54 9.25 1.75
C GLY A 182 21.12 8.89 2.23
N ASN A 183 20.55 9.59 3.23
CA ASN A 183 19.15 9.41 3.59
C ASN A 183 18.23 10.15 2.61
N THR A 184 17.22 9.44 2.14
CA THR A 184 16.17 9.98 1.28
C THR A 184 15.02 10.52 2.11
N HIS A 185 14.58 11.74 1.85
CA HIS A 185 13.39 12.35 2.46
C HIS A 185 12.57 13.11 1.41
N VAL A 186 11.31 13.38 1.71
CA VAL A 186 10.45 14.21 0.87
C VAL A 186 10.31 15.58 1.51
N SER A 187 10.46 16.65 0.72
CA SER A 187 10.35 18.02 1.22
C SER A 187 8.92 18.40 1.58
N ASP A 188 8.76 19.31 2.54
CA ASP A 188 7.50 20.04 2.82
C ASP A 188 6.32 19.18 3.29
N LEU A 189 6.57 17.90 3.60
CA LEU A 189 5.58 17.01 4.21
C LEU A 189 5.11 17.54 5.55
N THR A 190 3.82 17.40 5.80
CA THR A 190 3.22 17.69 7.10
C THR A 190 3.65 16.62 8.10
N ILE A 191 4.41 17.05 9.11
CA ILE A 191 4.82 16.23 10.26
C ILE A 191 3.93 16.64 11.44
N VAL A 192 3.28 15.66 12.08
CA VAL A 192 2.38 15.91 13.21
C VAL A 192 2.94 15.23 14.45
N ASP A 193 3.15 16.01 15.50
CA ASP A 193 3.48 15.49 16.83
C ASP A 193 2.25 14.79 17.43
N VAL A 194 2.45 13.60 17.98
CA VAL A 194 1.36 12.78 18.54
C VAL A 194 1.68 12.35 19.96
N ASN A 195 0.67 12.45 20.83
CA ASN A 195 0.79 12.13 22.25
C ASN A 195 -0.12 10.98 22.70
N SER A 196 -1.03 10.53 21.83
CA SER A 196 -1.92 9.41 22.14
C SER A 196 -2.22 8.53 20.92
N SER A 197 -2.55 7.26 21.17
CA SER A 197 -3.00 6.34 20.12
C SER A 197 -4.29 6.81 19.43
N LYS A 198 -5.13 7.58 20.13
CA LYS A 198 -6.36 8.16 19.60
C LYS A 198 -6.09 9.24 18.55
N GLU A 199 -5.10 10.10 18.78
CA GLU A 199 -4.68 11.10 17.79
C GLU A 199 -4.20 10.44 16.50
N VAL A 200 -3.39 9.38 16.61
CA VAL A 200 -2.92 8.67 15.41
C VAL A 200 -4.07 7.97 14.69
N ALA A 201 -5.00 7.36 15.43
CA ALA A 201 -6.20 6.77 14.84
C ALA A 201 -7.04 7.80 14.07
N TYR A 202 -7.17 9.03 14.60
CA TYR A 202 -7.82 10.13 13.90
C TYR A 202 -7.06 10.53 12.62
N LEU A 203 -5.73 10.64 12.68
CA LEU A 203 -4.91 10.93 11.49
C LEU A 203 -5.03 9.83 10.42
N LEU A 204 -5.11 8.57 10.82
CA LEU A 204 -5.30 7.45 9.89
C LEU A 204 -6.67 7.50 9.19
N ASP A 205 -7.72 7.88 9.92
CA ASP A 205 -9.06 8.06 9.34
C ASP A 205 -9.09 9.26 8.38
N LYS A 206 -8.51 10.39 8.78
CA LYS A 206 -8.33 11.57 7.91
C LYS A 206 -7.58 11.19 6.62
N ALA A 207 -6.47 10.47 6.75
CA ALA A 207 -5.68 10.03 5.60
C ALA A 207 -6.47 9.09 4.69
N ALA A 208 -7.28 8.18 5.25
CA ALA A 208 -8.13 7.29 4.46
C ALA A 208 -9.19 8.06 3.65
N GLN A 209 -9.78 9.10 4.24
CA GLN A 209 -10.73 10.00 3.55
C GLN A 209 -10.03 10.77 2.43
N SER A 210 -8.83 11.31 2.67
CA SER A 210 -8.03 12.00 1.65
C SER A 210 -7.67 11.08 0.47
N ARG A 211 -7.32 9.81 0.73
CA ARG A 211 -7.08 8.82 -0.34
C ARG A 211 -8.34 8.53 -1.16
N PHE A 212 -9.50 8.43 -0.51
CA PHE A 212 -10.76 8.21 -1.21
C PHE A 212 -11.09 9.39 -2.13
N VAL A 213 -11.03 10.62 -1.60
CA VAL A 213 -11.30 11.84 -2.38
C VAL A 213 -10.27 12.01 -3.50
N GLY A 214 -8.98 11.79 -3.24
CA GLY A 214 -7.93 11.84 -4.27
C GLY A 214 -8.17 10.83 -5.38
N LYS A 215 -8.58 9.61 -5.04
CA LYS A 215 -8.96 8.61 -6.04
C LYS A 215 -10.17 9.03 -6.86
N ILE A 216 -11.23 9.56 -6.24
CA ILE A 216 -12.43 10.00 -6.96
C ILE A 216 -12.11 11.18 -7.88
N LEU A 217 -11.46 12.25 -7.39
CA LEU A 217 -11.15 13.44 -8.20
C LEU A 217 -10.26 13.11 -9.40
N MET A 218 -9.28 12.21 -9.22
CA MET A 218 -8.38 11.81 -10.30
C MET A 218 -9.05 10.81 -11.24
N ASN A 219 -9.94 9.95 -10.73
CA ASN A 219 -10.74 9.06 -11.56
C ASN A 219 -11.74 9.85 -12.41
N GLU A 220 -12.44 10.84 -11.85
CA GLU A 220 -13.38 11.72 -12.57
C GLU A 220 -12.68 12.46 -13.71
N GLN A 221 -11.42 12.89 -13.50
CA GLN A 221 -10.59 13.45 -14.56
C GLN A 221 -10.38 12.38 -15.65
N SER A 222 -9.79 11.22 -15.30
CA SER A 222 -9.53 10.13 -16.26
C SER A 222 -10.78 9.60 -16.96
N GLU A 223 -11.95 9.60 -16.31
CA GLU A 223 -13.22 9.11 -16.86
C GLU A 223 -13.70 10.02 -17.99
N LEU A 224 -13.51 11.34 -17.88
CA LEU A 224 -13.85 12.28 -18.95
C LEU A 224 -12.95 12.06 -20.18
N GLU A 225 -11.65 11.83 -19.98
CA GLU A 225 -10.73 11.56 -21.09
C GLU A 225 -10.93 10.16 -21.69
N GLU A 226 -11.27 9.16 -20.87
CA GLU A 226 -11.67 7.82 -21.32
C GLU A 226 -13.02 7.87 -22.09
N GLU A 227 -13.99 8.71 -21.69
CA GLU A 227 -15.25 8.93 -22.41
C GLU A 227 -15.03 9.66 -23.75
N LEU A 228 -14.15 10.67 -23.79
CA LEU A 228 -13.72 11.34 -25.01
C LEU A 228 -13.04 10.38 -26.01
N LEU A 229 -12.22 9.45 -25.51
CA LEU A 229 -11.63 8.39 -26.32
C LEU A 229 -12.70 7.51 -26.96
N VAL A 230 -13.68 7.05 -26.18
CA VAL A 230 -14.80 6.24 -26.69
C VAL A 230 -15.62 7.04 -27.71
N TYR A 231 -15.88 8.32 -27.46
CA TYR A 231 -16.57 9.19 -28.40
C TYR A 231 -15.84 9.29 -29.76
N PHE A 232 -14.52 9.51 -29.76
CA PHE A 232 -13.77 9.58 -31.02
C PHE A 232 -13.79 8.26 -31.80
N ILE A 233 -13.98 7.14 -31.11
CA ILE A 233 -14.12 5.83 -31.75
C ILE A 233 -15.49 5.68 -32.39
N GLU A 234 -16.54 5.99 -31.64
CA GLU A 234 -17.91 5.92 -32.15
C GLU A 234 -18.12 6.82 -33.38
N GLN A 235 -17.42 7.96 -33.43
CA GLN A 235 -17.44 8.88 -34.57
C GLN A 235 -16.39 8.57 -35.66
N GLU A 236 -15.65 7.46 -35.55
CA GLU A 236 -14.56 7.05 -36.45
C GLU A 236 -13.46 8.12 -36.68
N MET A 237 -13.25 9.01 -35.70
CA MET A 237 -12.29 10.12 -35.75
C MET A 237 -10.90 9.68 -35.30
N LYS A 238 -10.21 8.92 -36.16
CA LYS A 238 -8.91 8.28 -35.87
C LYS A 238 -7.80 9.27 -35.52
N GLU A 239 -7.76 10.42 -36.18
CA GLU A 239 -6.79 11.47 -35.92
C GLU A 239 -7.01 12.14 -34.56
N CYS A 240 -8.28 12.31 -34.16
CA CYS A 240 -8.64 12.85 -32.85
C CYS A 240 -8.37 11.84 -31.74
N PHE A 241 -8.60 10.55 -31.98
CA PHE A 241 -8.19 9.49 -31.06
C PHE A 241 -6.67 9.52 -30.82
N ALA A 242 -5.86 9.53 -31.87
CA ALA A 242 -4.39 9.60 -31.74
C ALA A 242 -3.93 10.93 -31.08
N SER A 243 -4.57 12.05 -31.41
CA SER A 243 -4.26 13.36 -30.83
C SER A 243 -4.63 13.43 -29.34
N CYS A 244 -5.77 12.84 -28.95
CA CYS A 244 -6.21 12.74 -27.57
C CYS A 244 -5.25 11.87 -26.75
N LEU A 245 -4.85 10.71 -27.28
CA LEU A 245 -3.83 9.87 -26.65
C LEU A 245 -2.51 10.61 -26.46
N PHE A 246 -2.10 11.45 -27.41
CA PHE A 246 -0.88 12.23 -27.28
C PHE A 246 -1.02 13.39 -26.29
N ALA A 247 -2.15 14.10 -26.31
CA ALA A 247 -2.38 15.27 -25.47
C ALA A 247 -2.68 14.92 -24.00
N CYS A 248 -3.33 13.78 -23.77
CA CYS A 248 -3.80 13.32 -22.46
C CYS A 248 -3.06 12.04 -22.01
N TYR A 249 -1.83 11.82 -22.51
CA TYR A 249 -1.12 10.55 -22.33
C TYR A 249 -0.83 10.21 -20.85
N ASP A 250 -0.79 11.22 -19.99
CA ASP A 250 -0.54 11.20 -18.55
C ASP A 250 -1.81 11.00 -17.71
N LEU A 251 -2.98 11.19 -18.32
CA LEU A 251 -4.29 11.07 -17.68
C LEU A 251 -5.00 9.76 -18.03
N ILE A 252 -4.72 9.21 -19.22
CA ILE A 252 -5.34 8.00 -19.73
C ILE A 252 -4.49 6.78 -19.36
N ARG A 253 -5.14 5.73 -18.84
CA ARG A 253 -4.46 4.48 -18.48
C ARG A 253 -4.19 3.61 -19.70
N ALA A 254 -2.96 3.09 -19.79
CA ALA A 254 -2.52 2.33 -20.95
C ALA A 254 -3.27 1.00 -21.18
N ASP A 255 -3.77 0.37 -20.11
CA ASP A 255 -4.60 -0.82 -20.18
C ASP A 255 -5.93 -0.54 -20.91
N VAL A 256 -6.58 0.58 -20.60
CA VAL A 256 -7.82 1.01 -21.26
C VAL A 256 -7.57 1.32 -22.73
N VAL A 257 -6.50 2.05 -23.06
CA VAL A 257 -6.15 2.36 -24.46
C VAL A 257 -5.95 1.10 -25.28
N LEU A 258 -5.25 0.10 -24.73
CA LEU A 258 -5.01 -1.17 -25.40
C LEU A 258 -6.30 -1.95 -25.65
N GLU A 259 -7.15 -2.06 -24.63
CA GLU A 259 -8.44 -2.76 -24.74
C GLU A 259 -9.34 -2.09 -25.79
N VAL A 260 -9.48 -0.77 -25.70
CA VAL A 260 -10.34 0.04 -26.56
C VAL A 260 -9.82 0.07 -28.00
N ALA A 261 -8.50 0.21 -28.22
CA ALA A 261 -7.91 0.19 -29.56
C ALA A 261 -7.98 -1.20 -30.19
N TRP A 262 -7.85 -2.27 -29.40
CA TRP A 262 -7.97 -3.64 -29.88
C TRP A 262 -9.39 -3.97 -30.35
N LEU A 263 -10.40 -3.62 -29.55
CA LEU A 263 -11.81 -3.86 -29.89
C LEU A 263 -12.25 -3.14 -31.18
N ASN A 264 -11.65 -2.00 -31.48
CA ASN A 264 -12.05 -1.14 -32.60
C ASN A 264 -11.05 -1.16 -33.78
N ASN A 265 -10.11 -2.11 -33.78
CA ASN A 265 -9.11 -2.27 -34.85
C ASN A 265 -8.29 -0.99 -35.11
N MET A 266 -7.93 -0.27 -34.04
CA MET A 266 -7.17 1.00 -34.06
C MET A 266 -5.80 0.90 -33.37
N ILE A 267 -5.26 -0.31 -33.24
CA ILE A 267 -3.97 -0.58 -32.57
C ILE A 267 -2.82 0.27 -33.16
N ASP A 268 -2.80 0.48 -34.48
CA ASP A 268 -1.77 1.27 -35.15
C ASP A 268 -1.74 2.73 -34.66
N PHE A 269 -2.89 3.28 -34.27
CA PHE A 269 -3.02 4.65 -33.75
C PHE A 269 -2.68 4.75 -32.25
N ALA A 270 -2.75 3.64 -31.52
CA ALA A 270 -2.35 3.56 -30.11
C ALA A 270 -0.84 3.34 -29.93
N PHE A 271 -0.14 2.83 -30.96
CA PHE A 271 1.28 2.48 -30.88
C PHE A 271 2.22 3.65 -30.50
N PRO A 272 2.03 4.89 -31.03
CA PRO A 272 2.84 6.04 -30.61
C PRO A 272 2.70 6.36 -29.12
N TYR A 273 1.49 6.23 -28.57
CA TYR A 273 1.21 6.41 -27.14
C TYR A 273 1.92 5.33 -26.30
N LEU A 274 1.88 4.06 -26.72
CA LEU A 274 2.56 2.97 -26.01
C LEU A 274 4.08 3.19 -25.95
N LEU A 275 4.70 3.65 -27.04
CA LEU A 275 6.13 3.98 -27.07
C LEU A 275 6.50 5.11 -26.11
N GLN A 276 5.60 6.08 -25.91
CA GLN A 276 5.79 7.18 -24.98
C GLN A 276 5.57 6.76 -23.53
N PHE A 277 4.62 5.85 -23.27
CA PHE A 277 4.31 5.34 -21.94
C PHE A 277 5.39 4.38 -21.38
N ILE A 278 6.06 3.63 -22.26
CA ILE A 278 7.07 2.62 -21.88
C ILE A 278 8.46 3.25 -21.59
N ARG A 279 8.68 4.53 -21.95
CA ARG A 279 9.90 5.28 -21.60
C ARG A 279 9.89 5.79 -20.16
#